data_AF-A0AAX0L9J9-F1
#
_entry.id   AF-A0AAX0L9J9-F1
#
_cell.length_a   1.000
_cell.length_b   1.000
_cell.length_c   1.000
_cell.angle_alpha   90.00
_cell.angle_beta   90.00
_cell.angle_gamma   90.00
#
_symmetry.space_group_name_H-M   'P 1'
#
loop_
_entity.id
_entity.type
_entity.pdbx_description
1 polymer ?
#
loop_
_entity_poly.entity_id
_entity_poly.type
_entity_poly.pdbx_seq_one_letter_code
_entity_poly.pdbx_strand_id
1 'polypeptide(L)'
;MKELLKDDKLFEIIKSNYGNIAQFISISPKNIEKPKLVVINNLNSYESLNTKSLIMKLIDSSRSGMVNIRSFSKVSAKGHKLHYGKEKKDIEEILQIIKANASNNMYSIINENIDIKDGGVSGVVLGNIIEFSPDDTPKCVEKDGICKFGKELGYMLLKKVYGFVPNINFTKDYRVEFSIHPNKEGVNKEHTILWEYEKFENYNYNEKISWPNNFSKFLGDKVFGLLIADCLGFNIPYTTVISRRVAPFTFGKHTGSSEKWFRTCPLVKEPGKYITKDSWLDPFDTIASEEKKGNQKMNLASVISQESVEAKFSGASIVSKNFKDDIIEGVIGKGDSFMVGLEPSQKLPKNILNKILEVHNKLRSHMDILGNKLSIEWVCDGKKVWVVQLNQLKNDSTITSQHTIVDKHASSFIKFNTDEGLDALRLLINEIKNTDVGIELVGNIGITSHFGDILRQNNISSYISN
;
A
#
# COMPACT_ATOMS: atom_id res chain seq x y z
N MET A 1 5.38 15.36 -37.69
CA MET A 1 4.42 14.30 -37.29
C MET A 1 3.08 14.94 -37.03
N LYS A 2 1.98 14.37 -37.54
CA LYS A 2 0.62 14.86 -37.25
C LYS A 2 0.33 14.63 -35.76
N GLU A 3 -0.11 15.65 -35.06
CA GLU A 3 -0.48 15.52 -33.64
C GLU A 3 -1.67 14.55 -33.51
N LEU A 4 -1.48 13.48 -32.75
CA LEU A 4 -2.49 12.45 -32.52
C LEU A 4 -3.53 12.96 -31.51
N LEU A 5 -4.81 12.76 -31.83
CA LEU A 5 -5.89 13.04 -30.89
C LEU A 5 -5.90 12.01 -29.76
N LYS A 6 -6.65 12.30 -28.69
CA LYS A 6 -6.70 11.46 -27.48
C LYS A 6 -7.12 10.01 -27.79
N ASP A 7 -8.12 9.84 -28.62
CA ASP A 7 -8.60 8.52 -29.07
C ASP A 7 -7.62 7.81 -30.01
N ASP A 8 -6.92 8.55 -30.87
CA ASP A 8 -5.86 7.99 -31.73
C ASP A 8 -4.71 7.46 -30.87
N LYS A 9 -4.28 8.21 -29.83
CA LYS A 9 -3.24 7.74 -28.89
C LYS A 9 -3.64 6.44 -28.20
N LEU A 10 -4.89 6.33 -27.72
CA LEU A 10 -5.39 5.09 -27.11
C LEU A 10 -5.37 3.93 -28.10
N PHE A 11 -5.84 4.15 -29.32
CA PHE A 11 -5.83 3.13 -30.35
C PHE A 11 -4.41 2.67 -30.72
N GLU A 12 -3.44 3.59 -30.72
CA GLU A 12 -2.03 3.26 -30.95
C GLU A 12 -1.43 2.35 -29.87
N ILE A 13 -1.92 2.39 -28.61
CA ILE A 13 -1.49 1.45 -27.56
C ILE A 13 -1.77 0.00 -27.97
N ILE A 14 -2.97 -0.27 -28.48
CA ILE A 14 -3.36 -1.61 -28.94
C ILE A 14 -2.66 -1.96 -30.24
N LYS A 15 -2.70 -1.06 -31.23
CA LYS A 15 -2.13 -1.29 -32.56
C LYS A 15 -0.61 -1.54 -32.53
N SER A 16 0.11 -0.85 -31.63
CA SER A 16 1.55 -1.02 -31.44
C SER A 16 1.91 -2.07 -30.37
N ASN A 17 0.92 -2.78 -29.82
CA ASN A 17 1.10 -3.79 -28.79
C ASN A 17 1.85 -3.28 -27.52
N TYR A 18 1.61 -2.02 -27.15
CA TYR A 18 2.18 -1.43 -25.94
C TYR A 18 1.46 -1.87 -24.66
N GLY A 19 0.23 -2.35 -24.79
CA GLY A 19 -0.53 -2.88 -23.67
C GLY A 19 -2.01 -2.99 -23.99
N ASN A 20 -2.81 -3.17 -22.93
CA ASN A 20 -4.25 -3.28 -22.99
C ASN A 20 -4.91 -1.94 -22.58
N ILE A 21 -6.08 -1.65 -23.14
CA ILE A 21 -6.89 -0.46 -22.84
C ILE A 21 -8.34 -0.87 -22.57
N ALA A 22 -9.11 0.03 -21.97
CA ALA A 22 -10.55 -0.11 -21.87
C ALA A 22 -11.19 -0.18 -23.28
N GLN A 23 -12.18 -1.05 -23.46
CA GLN A 23 -13.01 -1.09 -24.66
C GLN A 23 -13.68 0.28 -24.87
N PHE A 24 -13.71 0.79 -26.11
CA PHE A 24 -14.30 2.09 -26.40
C PHE A 24 -14.84 2.27 -27.81
N ILE A 25 -15.70 3.27 -27.97
CA ILE A 25 -16.16 3.83 -29.24
C ILE A 25 -15.81 5.32 -29.24
N SER A 26 -15.18 5.81 -30.31
CA SER A 26 -14.92 7.23 -30.50
C SER A 26 -15.85 7.79 -31.58
N ILE A 27 -16.47 8.93 -31.31
CA ILE A 27 -17.39 9.63 -32.20
C ILE A 27 -16.85 11.01 -32.51
N SER A 28 -16.83 11.35 -33.80
CA SER A 28 -16.43 12.66 -34.30
C SER A 28 -17.61 13.63 -34.28
N PRO A 29 -17.40 14.93 -33.97
CA PRO A 29 -18.47 15.93 -34.08
C PRO A 29 -19.00 16.07 -35.53
N LYS A 30 -18.24 15.63 -36.54
CA LYS A 30 -18.63 15.71 -37.95
C LYS A 30 -19.63 14.63 -38.40
N ASN A 31 -19.65 13.49 -37.71
CA ASN A 31 -20.53 12.37 -38.06
C ASN A 31 -20.83 11.56 -36.80
N ILE A 32 -22.04 11.73 -36.27
CA ILE A 32 -22.51 11.01 -35.09
C ILE A 32 -23.11 9.64 -35.42
N GLU A 33 -23.49 9.40 -36.69
CA GLU A 33 -24.15 8.17 -37.13
C GLU A 33 -23.16 7.02 -37.35
N LYS A 34 -21.91 7.37 -37.68
CA LYS A 34 -20.81 6.41 -37.87
C LYS A 34 -19.64 6.78 -36.95
N PRO A 35 -19.26 5.90 -36.01
CA PRO A 35 -18.10 6.13 -35.16
C PRO A 35 -16.80 6.29 -35.94
N LYS A 36 -15.90 7.11 -35.42
CA LYS A 36 -14.53 7.28 -35.91
C LYS A 36 -13.67 6.04 -35.63
N LEU A 37 -13.77 5.51 -34.41
CA LEU A 37 -13.05 4.31 -33.96
C LEU A 37 -14.01 3.42 -33.18
N VAL A 38 -13.88 2.11 -33.36
CA VAL A 38 -14.61 1.08 -32.60
C VAL A 38 -13.59 0.07 -32.11
N VAL A 39 -13.45 -0.05 -30.80
CA VAL A 39 -12.50 -0.95 -30.15
C VAL A 39 -13.27 -1.74 -29.10
N ILE A 40 -13.90 -2.82 -29.55
CA ILE A 40 -14.73 -3.71 -28.73
C ILE A 40 -14.17 -5.12 -28.91
N ASN A 41 -14.00 -5.84 -27.81
CA ASN A 41 -13.47 -7.20 -27.86
C ASN A 41 -14.43 -8.13 -28.64
N ASN A 42 -13.88 -9.04 -29.43
CA ASN A 42 -14.58 -10.04 -30.24
C ASN A 42 -15.59 -9.46 -31.25
N LEU A 43 -15.42 -8.19 -31.66
CA LEU A 43 -16.26 -7.57 -32.68
C LEU A 43 -15.59 -7.63 -34.06
N ASN A 44 -15.83 -8.71 -34.79
CA ASN A 44 -15.17 -8.97 -36.09
C ASN A 44 -15.74 -8.16 -37.27
N SER A 45 -16.99 -7.68 -37.17
CA SER A 45 -17.64 -6.87 -38.20
C SER A 45 -18.62 -5.89 -37.57
N TYR A 46 -18.50 -4.61 -37.94
CA TYR A 46 -19.29 -3.52 -37.37
C TYR A 46 -19.68 -2.42 -38.36
N GLU A 47 -19.25 -2.52 -39.62
CA GLU A 47 -19.45 -1.47 -40.64
C GLU A 47 -20.93 -1.24 -40.98
N SER A 48 -21.76 -2.26 -40.80
CA SER A 48 -23.22 -2.21 -41.00
C SER A 48 -23.99 -1.74 -39.76
N LEU A 49 -23.33 -1.58 -38.61
CA LEU A 49 -23.97 -1.19 -37.36
C LEU A 49 -23.97 0.33 -37.19
N ASN A 50 -25.09 0.88 -36.74
CA ASN A 50 -25.18 2.28 -36.34
C ASN A 50 -24.59 2.51 -34.94
N THR A 51 -24.33 3.78 -34.61
CA THR A 51 -23.79 4.20 -33.30
C THR A 51 -24.57 3.63 -32.12
N LYS A 52 -25.91 3.65 -32.15
CA LYS A 52 -26.75 3.12 -31.07
C LYS A 52 -26.49 1.63 -30.83
N SER A 53 -26.45 0.84 -31.89
CA SER A 53 -26.19 -0.61 -31.81
C SER A 53 -24.80 -0.91 -31.29
N LEU A 54 -23.80 -0.11 -31.68
CA LEU A 54 -22.43 -0.28 -31.21
C LEU A 54 -22.29 0.03 -29.72
N ILE A 55 -22.93 1.11 -29.24
CA ILE A 55 -22.95 1.43 -27.80
C ILE A 55 -23.59 0.30 -27.01
N MET A 56 -24.70 -0.25 -27.49
CA MET A 56 -25.34 -1.42 -26.85
C MET A 56 -24.40 -2.62 -26.79
N LYS A 57 -23.66 -2.90 -27.88
CA LYS A 57 -22.64 -3.97 -27.91
C LYS A 57 -21.48 -3.71 -26.94
N LEU A 58 -21.02 -2.47 -26.81
CA LEU A 58 -19.98 -2.09 -25.84
C LEU A 58 -20.48 -2.29 -24.40
N ILE A 59 -21.73 -1.93 -24.12
CA ILE A 59 -22.34 -2.17 -22.81
C ILE A 59 -22.43 -3.68 -22.53
N ASP A 60 -22.81 -4.48 -23.54
CA ASP A 60 -22.88 -5.94 -23.44
C ASP A 60 -21.52 -6.62 -23.24
N SER A 61 -20.45 -6.07 -23.83
CA SER A 61 -19.11 -6.63 -23.71
C SER A 61 -18.36 -6.18 -22.45
N SER A 62 -18.85 -5.11 -21.80
CA SER A 62 -18.34 -4.58 -20.54
C SER A 62 -18.75 -5.48 -19.38
N ARG A 63 -17.80 -5.79 -18.49
CA ARG A 63 -18.10 -6.61 -17.30
C ARG A 63 -19.13 -5.94 -16.39
N SER A 64 -19.08 -4.61 -16.29
CA SER A 64 -19.98 -3.86 -15.41
C SER A 64 -21.37 -3.64 -15.99
N GLY A 65 -21.59 -3.95 -17.28
CA GLY A 65 -22.83 -3.59 -17.98
C GLY A 65 -23.05 -2.08 -18.07
N MET A 66 -21.98 -1.29 -17.91
CA MET A 66 -22.01 0.16 -17.89
C MET A 66 -20.89 0.77 -18.75
N VAL A 67 -21.13 2.00 -19.21
CA VAL A 67 -20.16 2.83 -19.94
C VAL A 67 -20.04 4.23 -19.34
N ASN A 68 -18.88 4.83 -19.56
CA ASN A 68 -18.61 6.24 -19.25
C ASN A 68 -18.46 7.02 -20.55
N ILE A 69 -18.84 8.30 -20.54
CA ILE A 69 -18.73 9.21 -21.70
C ILE A 69 -17.85 10.39 -21.32
N ARG A 70 -16.72 10.54 -22.02
CA ARG A 70 -15.83 11.70 -21.93
C ARG A 70 -15.78 12.44 -23.26
N SER A 71 -15.68 13.76 -23.20
CA SER A 71 -15.46 14.59 -24.39
C SER A 71 -14.06 15.18 -24.45
N PHE A 72 -13.61 15.50 -25.66
CA PHE A 72 -12.34 16.18 -25.91
C PHE A 72 -12.43 17.00 -27.21
N SER A 73 -11.55 17.98 -27.37
CA SER A 73 -11.42 18.75 -28.61
C SER A 73 -9.99 18.68 -29.13
N LYS A 74 -9.74 19.27 -30.31
CA LYS A 74 -8.38 19.41 -30.85
C LYS A 74 -7.52 20.37 -30.02
N VAL A 75 -8.15 21.31 -29.32
CA VAL A 75 -7.47 22.38 -28.57
C VAL A 75 -7.30 21.99 -27.10
N SER A 76 -8.21 21.19 -26.55
CA SER A 76 -8.13 20.70 -25.18
C SER A 76 -8.59 19.24 -25.03
N ALA A 77 -7.68 18.41 -24.53
CA ALA A 77 -7.92 17.00 -24.25
C ALA A 77 -8.40 16.72 -22.80
N LYS A 78 -8.44 17.74 -21.93
CA LYS A 78 -8.69 17.63 -20.48
C LYS A 78 -9.70 18.69 -20.02
N GLY A 79 -10.31 18.48 -18.84
CA GLY A 79 -11.18 19.47 -18.17
C GLY A 79 -12.67 19.44 -18.55
N HIS A 80 -13.10 18.52 -19.41
CA HIS A 80 -14.51 18.37 -19.78
C HIS A 80 -15.30 17.47 -18.82
N LYS A 81 -16.63 17.64 -18.78
CA LYS A 81 -17.54 16.84 -17.95
C LYS A 81 -17.47 15.36 -18.33
N LEU A 82 -17.29 14.51 -17.32
CA LEU A 82 -17.36 13.05 -17.45
C LEU A 82 -18.71 12.56 -16.96
N HIS A 83 -19.40 11.78 -17.79
CA HIS A 83 -20.66 11.13 -17.45
C HIS A 83 -20.39 9.67 -17.12
N TYR A 84 -20.73 9.25 -15.90
CA TYR A 84 -20.40 7.93 -15.37
C TYR A 84 -21.58 6.96 -15.42
N GLY A 85 -21.28 5.67 -15.52
CA GLY A 85 -22.17 4.58 -15.13
C GLY A 85 -23.46 4.47 -15.95
N LYS A 86 -23.42 4.74 -17.25
CA LYS A 86 -24.60 4.64 -18.12
C LYS A 86 -24.85 3.21 -18.54
N GLU A 87 -26.07 2.74 -18.33
CA GLU A 87 -26.54 1.40 -18.66
C GLU A 87 -27.32 1.40 -19.99
N LYS A 88 -27.75 0.21 -20.43
CA LYS A 88 -28.58 0.06 -21.65
C LYS A 88 -29.87 0.88 -21.61
N LYS A 89 -30.50 0.99 -20.44
CA LYS A 89 -31.75 1.75 -20.26
C LYS A 89 -31.55 3.25 -20.53
N ASP A 90 -30.30 3.72 -20.41
CA ASP A 90 -29.93 5.13 -20.59
C ASP A 90 -29.52 5.43 -22.04
N ILE A 91 -29.72 4.53 -23.00
CA ILE A 91 -29.23 4.67 -24.37
C ILE A 91 -29.64 5.98 -25.04
N GLU A 92 -30.87 6.47 -24.79
CA GLU A 92 -31.33 7.74 -25.33
C GLU A 92 -30.60 8.93 -24.69
N GLU A 93 -30.30 8.87 -23.39
CA GLU A 93 -29.49 9.88 -22.70
C GLU A 93 -28.05 9.88 -23.24
N ILE A 94 -27.45 8.70 -23.45
CA ILE A 94 -26.12 8.57 -24.04
C ILE A 94 -26.09 9.27 -25.41
N LEU A 95 -27.07 9.02 -26.27
CA LEU A 95 -27.17 9.64 -27.59
C LEU A 95 -27.37 11.17 -27.50
N GLN A 96 -28.14 11.65 -26.53
CA GLN A 96 -28.30 13.09 -26.29
C GLN A 96 -26.99 13.75 -25.84
N ILE A 97 -26.22 13.11 -24.97
CA ILE A 97 -24.89 13.59 -24.53
C ILE A 97 -23.94 13.69 -25.73
N ILE A 98 -23.92 12.66 -26.59
CA ILE A 98 -23.10 12.64 -27.81
C ILE A 98 -23.50 13.79 -28.75
N LYS A 99 -24.80 13.99 -28.97
CA LYS A 99 -25.32 15.10 -29.80
C LYS A 99 -24.91 16.46 -29.23
N ALA A 100 -25.07 16.66 -27.92
CA ALA A 100 -24.66 17.89 -27.24
C ALA A 100 -23.16 18.15 -27.37
N ASN A 101 -22.31 17.12 -27.22
CA ASN A 101 -20.87 17.23 -27.44
C ASN A 101 -20.55 17.63 -28.89
N ALA A 102 -21.21 16.99 -29.87
CA ALA A 102 -21.02 17.26 -31.29
C ALA A 102 -21.43 18.69 -31.67
N SER A 103 -22.54 19.21 -31.14
CA SER A 103 -22.97 20.61 -31.33
C SER A 103 -21.94 21.62 -30.79
N ASN A 104 -21.13 21.23 -29.80
CA ASN A 104 -20.01 22.02 -29.28
C ASN A 104 -18.68 21.72 -29.98
N ASN A 105 -18.71 21.04 -31.14
CA ASN A 105 -17.53 20.62 -31.92
C ASN A 105 -16.54 19.76 -31.12
N MET A 106 -17.05 18.97 -30.17
CA MET A 106 -16.26 18.04 -29.36
C MET A 106 -16.43 16.59 -29.84
N TYR A 107 -15.34 15.82 -29.73
CA TYR A 107 -15.37 14.38 -29.88
C TYR A 107 -15.91 13.73 -28.60
N SER A 108 -16.46 12.52 -28.72
CA SER A 108 -16.89 11.72 -27.57
C SER A 108 -16.19 10.37 -27.58
N ILE A 109 -15.61 9.96 -26.44
CA ILE A 109 -15.19 8.59 -26.18
C ILE A 109 -16.20 7.98 -25.22
N ILE A 110 -16.88 6.93 -25.67
CA ILE A 110 -17.71 6.07 -24.83
C ILE A 110 -16.85 4.85 -24.51
N ASN A 111 -16.45 4.66 -23.26
CA ASN A 111 -15.64 3.52 -22.85
C ASN A 111 -16.34 2.68 -21.79
N GLU A 112 -15.99 1.39 -21.72
CA GLU A 112 -16.49 0.55 -20.64
C GLU A 112 -16.17 1.16 -19.27
N ASN A 113 -17.10 1.02 -18.33
CA ASN A 113 -16.86 1.41 -16.95
C ASN A 113 -16.13 0.29 -16.22
N ILE A 114 -14.93 0.60 -15.71
CA ILE A 114 -14.14 -0.31 -14.88
C ILE A 114 -14.21 0.21 -13.44
N ASP A 115 -14.59 -0.67 -12.51
CA ASP A 115 -14.78 -0.30 -11.11
C ASP A 115 -13.42 -0.07 -10.42
N ILE A 116 -13.24 1.12 -9.85
CA ILE A 116 -12.03 1.48 -9.10
C ILE A 116 -11.99 0.83 -7.70
N LYS A 117 -13.12 0.29 -7.22
CA LYS A 117 -13.26 -0.33 -5.89
C LYS A 117 -13.18 -1.85 -5.90
N ASP A 118 -12.81 -2.44 -7.03
CA ASP A 118 -12.74 -3.89 -7.27
C ASP A 118 -11.58 -4.60 -6.55
N GLY A 119 -10.78 -3.84 -5.78
CA GLY A 119 -9.58 -4.32 -5.09
C GLY A 119 -8.28 -4.03 -5.84
N GLY A 120 -8.36 -3.47 -7.05
CA GLY A 120 -7.22 -3.02 -7.84
C GLY A 120 -6.55 -1.74 -7.33
N VAL A 121 -5.57 -1.27 -8.10
CA VAL A 121 -4.93 0.04 -7.89
C VAL A 121 -4.81 0.79 -9.21
N SER A 122 -4.83 2.12 -9.14
CA SER A 122 -4.52 2.99 -10.26
C SER A 122 -3.30 3.84 -9.94
N GLY A 123 -2.59 4.30 -10.97
CA GLY A 123 -1.34 4.99 -10.77
C GLY A 123 -0.64 5.46 -12.04
N VAL A 124 0.62 5.85 -11.86
CA VAL A 124 1.51 6.32 -12.91
C VAL A 124 2.84 5.58 -12.83
N VAL A 125 3.35 5.16 -13.99
CA VAL A 125 4.76 4.81 -14.17
C VAL A 125 5.45 5.96 -14.89
N LEU A 126 6.58 6.42 -14.34
CA LEU A 126 7.40 7.44 -14.96
C LEU A 126 8.88 7.18 -14.65
N GLY A 127 9.68 6.99 -15.71
CA GLY A 127 11.09 6.66 -15.56
C GLY A 127 11.30 5.35 -14.81
N ASN A 128 11.96 5.43 -13.66
CA ASN A 128 12.19 4.29 -12.77
C ASN A 128 11.21 4.26 -11.58
N ILE A 129 10.17 5.08 -11.56
CA ILE A 129 9.23 5.16 -10.43
C ILE A 129 7.86 4.62 -10.84
N ILE A 130 7.19 4.03 -9.84
CA ILE A 130 5.78 3.70 -9.88
C ILE A 130 5.08 4.31 -8.66
N GLU A 131 3.98 5.02 -8.92
CA GLU A 131 3.13 5.62 -7.91
C GLU A 131 1.70 5.11 -8.09
N PHE A 132 1.04 4.64 -7.02
CA PHE A 132 -0.30 4.09 -7.11
C PHE A 132 -1.10 4.14 -5.80
N SER A 133 -2.43 4.09 -5.93
CA SER A 133 -3.36 4.03 -4.80
C SER A 133 -4.54 3.10 -5.13
N PRO A 134 -5.09 2.37 -4.15
CA PRO A 134 -6.39 1.71 -4.30
C PRO A 134 -7.53 2.74 -4.30
N ASP A 135 -8.71 2.33 -4.81
CA ASP A 135 -9.96 3.12 -4.83
C ASP A 135 -9.92 4.47 -5.53
N ASP A 136 -8.97 4.64 -6.43
CA ASP A 136 -8.76 5.90 -7.10
C ASP A 136 -8.45 5.69 -8.58
N THR A 137 -8.44 6.79 -9.30
CA THR A 137 -8.00 6.87 -10.69
C THR A 137 -6.49 7.18 -10.75
N PRO A 138 -5.84 7.13 -11.93
CA PRO A 138 -4.42 7.51 -12.06
C PRO A 138 -4.08 8.92 -11.53
N LYS A 139 -5.08 9.79 -11.34
CA LYS A 139 -4.93 11.10 -10.70
C LYS A 139 -4.61 11.05 -9.21
N CYS A 140 -4.60 9.87 -8.59
CA CYS A 140 -4.18 9.70 -7.19
C CYS A 140 -2.79 10.25 -6.90
N VAL A 141 -1.91 10.33 -7.91
CA VAL A 141 -0.55 10.88 -7.78
C VAL A 141 -0.52 12.38 -7.44
N GLU A 142 -1.65 13.07 -7.58
CA GLU A 142 -1.82 14.49 -7.19
C GLU A 142 -2.31 14.63 -5.73
N LYS A 143 -2.58 13.51 -5.05
CA LYS A 143 -3.16 13.47 -3.69
C LYS A 143 -2.17 12.92 -2.67
N ASP A 144 -2.44 13.24 -1.40
CA ASP A 144 -1.66 12.71 -0.29
C ASP A 144 -1.89 11.20 -0.07
N GLY A 145 -0.89 10.57 0.55
CA GLY A 145 -0.96 9.15 0.91
C GLY A 145 -0.73 8.19 -0.27
N ILE A 146 -0.23 8.68 -1.40
CA ILE A 146 0.15 7.84 -2.54
C ILE A 146 1.23 6.82 -2.15
N CYS A 147 1.11 5.59 -2.67
CA CYS A 147 2.17 4.60 -2.54
C CYS A 147 3.23 4.86 -3.61
N LYS A 148 4.51 4.92 -3.24
CA LYS A 148 5.61 5.27 -4.14
C LYS A 148 6.77 4.30 -3.99
N PHE A 149 7.27 3.80 -5.11
CA PHE A 149 8.41 2.88 -5.16
C PHE A 149 9.29 3.11 -6.39
N GLY A 150 10.53 2.64 -6.32
CA GLY A 150 11.26 2.22 -7.53
C GLY A 150 10.47 1.12 -8.26
N LYS A 151 10.43 1.20 -9.59
CA LYS A 151 9.57 0.42 -10.49
C LYS A 151 9.72 -1.08 -10.27
N GLU A 152 10.95 -1.56 -10.13
CA GLU A 152 11.24 -2.99 -9.91
C GLU A 152 10.64 -3.48 -8.58
N LEU A 153 10.88 -2.75 -7.49
CA LEU A 153 10.34 -3.08 -6.17
C LEU A 153 8.81 -3.02 -6.16
N GLY A 154 8.22 -2.00 -6.79
CA GLY A 154 6.77 -1.89 -6.93
C GLY A 154 6.17 -3.04 -7.73
N TYR A 155 6.82 -3.49 -8.81
CA TYR A 155 6.37 -4.66 -9.58
C TYR A 155 6.49 -5.96 -8.79
N MET A 156 7.57 -6.17 -8.03
CA MET A 156 7.71 -7.33 -7.15
C MET A 156 6.58 -7.38 -6.11
N LEU A 157 6.28 -6.22 -5.50
CA LEU A 157 5.23 -6.08 -4.50
C LEU A 157 3.83 -6.33 -5.10
N LEU A 158 3.51 -5.69 -6.23
CA LEU A 158 2.23 -5.89 -6.91
C LEU A 158 2.06 -7.35 -7.38
N LYS A 159 3.13 -7.99 -7.87
CA LYS A 159 3.12 -9.42 -8.23
C LYS A 159 2.79 -10.32 -7.06
N LYS A 160 3.33 -10.04 -5.87
CA LYS A 160 3.01 -10.83 -4.66
C LYS A 160 1.56 -10.65 -4.23
N VAL A 161 1.01 -9.44 -4.31
CA VAL A 161 -0.37 -9.15 -3.88
C VAL A 161 -1.41 -9.66 -4.88
N TYR A 162 -1.18 -9.42 -6.17
CA TYR A 162 -2.18 -9.66 -7.22
C TYR A 162 -1.91 -10.91 -8.07
N GLY A 163 -0.71 -11.52 -7.96
CA GLY A 163 -0.33 -12.70 -8.72
C GLY A 163 0.23 -12.43 -10.13
N PHE A 164 0.29 -11.17 -10.57
CA PHE A 164 0.79 -10.78 -11.89
C PHE A 164 1.57 -9.46 -11.84
N VAL A 165 2.42 -9.23 -12.85
CA VAL A 165 3.15 -7.98 -13.02
C VAL A 165 2.34 -7.05 -13.93
N PRO A 166 2.23 -5.74 -13.63
CA PRO A 166 1.61 -4.79 -14.56
C PRO A 166 2.27 -4.81 -15.95
N ASN A 167 1.48 -5.01 -17.00
CA ASN A 167 1.96 -5.07 -18.39
C ASN A 167 2.03 -3.66 -18.98
N ILE A 168 3.20 -3.02 -18.87
CA ILE A 168 3.43 -1.62 -19.30
C ILE A 168 4.67 -1.55 -20.19
N ASN A 169 4.50 -1.71 -21.51
CA ASN A 169 5.59 -1.82 -22.47
C ASN A 169 6.00 -0.45 -23.05
N PHE A 170 6.39 0.45 -22.17
CA PHE A 170 6.92 1.77 -22.53
C PHE A 170 8.35 1.95 -22.04
N THR A 171 9.16 2.70 -22.80
CA THR A 171 10.50 3.12 -22.38
C THR A 171 10.41 4.14 -21.24
N LYS A 172 11.55 4.43 -20.60
CA LYS A 172 11.63 5.32 -19.42
C LYS A 172 11.23 6.77 -19.72
N ASP A 173 11.29 7.18 -20.99
CA ASP A 173 10.96 8.53 -21.46
C ASP A 173 9.44 8.78 -21.59
N TYR A 174 8.62 7.90 -21.03
CA TYR A 174 7.17 8.02 -21.03
C TYR A 174 6.61 8.05 -19.62
N ARG A 175 5.68 8.98 -19.41
CA ARG A 175 4.71 8.94 -18.31
C ARG A 175 3.52 8.11 -18.77
N VAL A 176 3.20 7.04 -18.06
CA VAL A 176 2.08 6.15 -18.40
C VAL A 176 1.11 6.08 -17.23
N GLU A 177 -0.14 6.47 -17.48
CA GLU A 177 -1.24 6.26 -16.55
C GLU A 177 -1.80 4.86 -16.71
N PHE A 178 -1.92 4.13 -15.61
CA PHE A 178 -2.36 2.74 -15.62
C PHE A 178 -3.32 2.44 -14.46
N SER A 179 -4.06 1.36 -14.59
CA SER A 179 -4.67 0.66 -13.47
C SER A 179 -4.45 -0.84 -13.61
N ILE A 180 -4.51 -1.54 -12.49
CA ILE A 180 -4.58 -3.00 -12.45
C ILE A 180 -5.83 -3.46 -11.71
N HIS A 181 -6.39 -4.58 -12.16
CA HIS A 181 -7.66 -5.09 -11.71
C HIS A 181 -7.55 -6.60 -11.40
N PRO A 182 -8.12 -7.09 -10.28
CA PRO A 182 -8.15 -8.53 -9.99
C PRO A 182 -8.88 -9.32 -11.07
N ASN A 183 -9.91 -8.73 -11.69
CA ASN A 183 -10.57 -9.29 -12.85
C ASN A 183 -9.90 -8.85 -14.15
N LYS A 184 -10.04 -9.67 -15.19
CA LYS A 184 -9.56 -9.34 -16.54
C LYS A 184 -10.52 -8.36 -17.20
N GLU A 185 -9.99 -7.24 -17.66
CA GLU A 185 -10.74 -6.13 -18.25
C GLU A 185 -10.13 -5.72 -19.61
N GLY A 186 -10.78 -4.78 -20.30
CA GLY A 186 -10.22 -4.23 -21.53
C GLY A 186 -10.41 -5.11 -22.76
N VAL A 187 -9.80 -4.63 -23.83
CA VAL A 187 -9.83 -5.23 -25.17
C VAL A 187 -9.19 -6.61 -25.16
N ASN A 188 -8.01 -6.75 -24.52
CA ASN A 188 -7.24 -7.99 -24.50
C ASN A 188 -7.63 -8.95 -23.35
N LYS A 189 -8.61 -8.58 -22.51
CA LYS A 189 -8.97 -9.31 -21.28
C LYS A 189 -7.73 -9.61 -20.43
N GLU A 190 -7.01 -8.55 -20.09
CA GLU A 190 -5.84 -8.58 -19.21
C GLU A 190 -6.13 -7.85 -17.90
N HIS A 191 -5.22 -7.99 -16.94
CA HIS A 191 -5.37 -7.33 -15.64
C HIS A 191 -4.83 -5.91 -15.60
N THR A 192 -4.11 -5.45 -16.63
CA THR A 192 -3.58 -4.07 -16.70
C THR A 192 -4.36 -3.29 -17.74
N ILE A 193 -4.68 -2.03 -17.44
CA ILE A 193 -5.33 -1.08 -18.33
C ILE A 193 -4.47 0.17 -18.40
N LEU A 194 -4.14 0.60 -19.61
CA LEU A 194 -3.43 1.85 -19.86
C LEU A 194 -4.44 2.93 -20.25
N TRP A 195 -4.35 4.07 -19.59
CA TRP A 195 -5.32 5.17 -19.71
C TRP A 195 -4.80 6.31 -20.57
N GLU A 196 -3.52 6.61 -20.46
CA GLU A 196 -2.86 7.71 -21.16
C GLU A 196 -1.35 7.48 -21.15
N TYR A 197 -0.66 7.97 -22.18
CA TYR A 197 0.79 8.08 -22.17
C TYR A 197 1.23 9.40 -22.79
N GLU A 198 2.31 9.96 -22.25
CA GLU A 198 2.91 11.19 -22.72
C GLU A 198 4.44 11.04 -22.69
N LYS A 199 5.11 11.50 -23.75
CA LYS A 199 6.58 11.54 -23.74
C LYS A 199 7.01 12.61 -22.74
N PHE A 200 7.95 12.29 -21.88
CA PHE A 200 8.41 13.14 -20.80
C PHE A 200 9.94 13.21 -20.83
N GLU A 201 10.50 14.39 -20.56
CA GLU A 201 11.95 14.56 -20.48
C GLU A 201 12.45 13.97 -19.16
N ASN A 202 13.61 13.29 -19.19
CA ASN A 202 14.14 12.58 -18.04
C ASN A 202 14.20 13.47 -16.80
N TYR A 203 13.47 13.08 -15.76
CA TYR A 203 13.45 13.74 -14.46
C TYR A 203 13.92 12.76 -13.39
N ASN A 204 14.83 13.21 -12.54
CA ASN A 204 15.39 12.39 -11.49
C ASN A 204 14.46 12.45 -10.27
N TYR A 205 13.88 11.32 -9.89
CA TYR A 205 12.95 11.25 -8.77
C TYR A 205 13.58 10.64 -7.52
N ASN A 206 13.08 11.05 -6.37
CA ASN A 206 13.45 10.48 -5.08
C ASN A 206 12.61 9.22 -4.80
N GLU A 207 13.26 8.06 -4.64
CA GLU A 207 12.62 6.75 -4.42
C GLU A 207 12.22 6.47 -2.96
N LYS A 208 12.12 7.50 -2.11
CA LYS A 208 11.75 7.32 -0.71
C LYS A 208 10.36 6.73 -0.57
N ILE A 209 10.31 5.56 0.03
CA ILE A 209 9.10 4.87 0.44
C ILE A 209 8.65 5.48 1.77
N SER A 210 7.35 5.68 1.93
CA SER A 210 6.78 6.08 3.22
C SER A 210 5.55 5.26 3.55
N TRP A 211 5.40 4.85 4.81
CA TRP A 211 4.16 4.28 5.32
C TRP A 211 3.88 4.73 6.77
N PRO A 212 2.60 4.88 7.17
CA PRO A 212 1.39 4.48 6.43
C PRO A 212 1.07 5.32 5.18
N ASN A 213 0.65 4.65 4.11
CA ASN A 213 0.11 5.22 2.87
C ASN A 213 -1.24 4.52 2.53
N ASN A 214 -1.92 4.92 1.46
CA ASN A 214 -3.24 4.38 1.13
C ASN A 214 -3.19 2.87 0.83
N PHE A 215 -2.11 2.39 0.22
CA PHE A 215 -1.93 0.97 -0.06
C PHE A 215 -1.50 0.17 1.19
N SER A 216 -0.67 0.75 2.07
CA SER A 216 -0.35 0.10 3.34
C SER A 216 -1.58 -0.03 4.23
N LYS A 217 -2.46 0.97 4.26
CA LYS A 217 -3.76 0.90 4.96
C LYS A 217 -4.69 -0.13 4.33
N PHE A 218 -4.67 -0.26 3.01
CA PHE A 218 -5.47 -1.23 2.27
C PHE A 218 -5.10 -2.68 2.60
N LEU A 219 -3.81 -2.97 2.80
CA LEU A 219 -3.33 -4.31 3.19
C LEU A 219 -3.25 -4.50 4.72
N GLY A 220 -3.04 -3.42 5.45
CA GLY A 220 -2.64 -3.38 6.86
C GLY A 220 -1.14 -3.11 7.00
N ASP A 221 -0.78 -2.16 7.86
CA ASP A 221 0.60 -1.65 7.99
C ASP A 221 1.62 -2.76 8.31
N LYS A 222 1.22 -3.73 9.14
CA LYS A 222 2.04 -4.90 9.49
C LYS A 222 2.38 -5.75 8.26
N VAL A 223 1.37 -6.02 7.42
CA VAL A 223 1.56 -6.76 6.16
C VAL A 223 2.48 -5.99 5.23
N PHE A 224 2.26 -4.69 5.08
CA PHE A 224 3.03 -3.85 4.18
C PHE A 224 4.52 -3.80 4.56
N GLY A 225 4.84 -3.62 5.85
CA GLY A 225 6.23 -3.64 6.33
C GLY A 225 6.92 -4.99 6.11
N LEU A 226 6.22 -6.09 6.38
CA LEU A 226 6.74 -7.45 6.13
C LEU A 226 6.93 -7.73 4.64
N LEU A 227 6.03 -7.25 3.78
CA LEU A 227 6.10 -7.41 2.33
C LEU A 227 7.29 -6.65 1.73
N ILE A 228 7.56 -5.43 2.22
CA ILE A 228 8.77 -4.69 1.86
C ILE A 228 10.02 -5.48 2.24
N ALA A 229 10.07 -5.98 3.47
CA ALA A 229 11.21 -6.75 3.95
C ALA A 229 11.42 -8.04 3.11
N ASP A 230 10.35 -8.74 2.75
CA ASP A 230 10.43 -9.90 1.87
C ASP A 230 10.95 -9.54 0.47
N CYS A 231 10.46 -8.44 -0.13
CA CYS A 231 10.94 -7.97 -1.43
C CYS A 231 12.42 -7.54 -1.42
N LEU A 232 12.94 -7.06 -0.28
CA LEU A 232 14.37 -6.77 -0.07
C LEU A 232 15.18 -8.03 0.31
N GLY A 233 14.54 -9.19 0.35
CA GLY A 233 15.17 -10.49 0.56
C GLY A 233 15.56 -10.78 2.02
N PHE A 234 14.88 -10.16 2.99
CA PHE A 234 15.00 -10.56 4.40
C PHE A 234 14.32 -11.91 4.65
N ASN A 235 14.66 -12.55 5.76
CA ASN A 235 13.99 -13.79 6.16
C ASN A 235 12.70 -13.43 6.87
N ILE A 236 11.59 -13.54 6.16
CA ILE A 236 10.24 -13.43 6.73
C ILE A 236 9.66 -14.83 6.87
N PRO A 237 9.09 -15.22 8.02
CA PRO A 237 8.38 -16.49 8.13
C PRO A 237 7.26 -16.57 7.08
N TYR A 238 7.05 -17.75 6.51
CA TYR A 238 6.03 -17.95 5.49
C TYR A 238 4.68 -17.44 6.00
N THR A 239 4.10 -16.50 5.28
CA THR A 239 2.93 -15.73 5.71
C THR A 239 1.85 -15.82 4.65
N THR A 240 0.65 -16.20 5.06
CA THR A 240 -0.58 -16.08 4.25
C THR A 240 -1.40 -14.91 4.77
N VAL A 241 -1.74 -13.98 3.89
CA VAL A 241 -2.57 -12.82 4.19
C VAL A 241 -4.00 -13.10 3.78
N ILE A 242 -4.94 -12.92 4.71
CA ILE A 242 -6.38 -12.99 4.47
C ILE A 242 -6.91 -11.55 4.58
N SER A 243 -7.06 -10.92 3.42
CA SER A 243 -7.44 -9.51 3.30
C SER A 243 -8.94 -9.36 3.09
N ARG A 244 -9.50 -8.20 3.48
CA ARG A 244 -10.91 -7.88 3.21
C ARG A 244 -11.20 -7.51 1.75
N ARG A 245 -10.18 -7.05 1.02
CA ARG A 245 -10.36 -6.31 -0.25
C ARG A 245 -9.57 -6.83 -1.45
N VAL A 246 -8.71 -7.81 -1.22
CA VAL A 246 -7.92 -8.50 -2.25
C VAL A 246 -7.93 -9.98 -1.91
N ALA A 247 -7.81 -10.83 -2.93
CA ALA A 247 -7.73 -12.27 -2.72
C ALA A 247 -6.55 -12.63 -1.81
N PRO A 248 -6.63 -13.73 -1.04
CA PRO A 248 -5.52 -14.18 -0.21
C PRO A 248 -4.23 -14.38 -1.01
N PHE A 249 -3.11 -13.99 -0.44
CA PHE A 249 -1.79 -14.14 -1.06
C PHE A 249 -0.74 -14.53 -0.02
N THR A 250 0.40 -15.05 -0.50
CA THR A 250 1.45 -15.60 0.36
C THR A 250 2.83 -15.06 0.02
N PHE A 251 3.68 -14.91 1.03
CA PHE A 251 5.08 -14.48 0.86
C PHE A 251 5.97 -14.99 2.01
N GLY A 252 7.28 -14.72 1.97
CA GLY A 252 8.23 -15.21 2.96
C GLY A 252 8.79 -16.60 2.65
N LYS A 253 9.41 -17.22 3.66
CA LYS A 253 10.16 -18.47 3.57
C LYS A 253 9.71 -19.44 4.67
N HIS A 254 9.68 -20.73 4.34
CA HIS A 254 9.36 -21.76 5.33
C HIS A 254 10.40 -21.78 6.46
N THR A 255 9.87 -21.80 7.68
CA THR A 255 10.60 -21.92 8.94
C THR A 255 10.94 -23.37 9.26
N GLY A 256 10.14 -24.31 8.73
CA GLY A 256 10.13 -25.72 9.11
C GLY A 256 9.08 -26.05 10.17
N SER A 257 8.41 -25.04 10.73
CA SER A 257 7.31 -25.22 11.67
C SER A 257 5.98 -25.48 10.95
N SER A 258 5.19 -26.40 11.51
CA SER A 258 3.78 -26.58 11.12
C SER A 258 2.84 -25.69 11.93
N GLU A 259 3.30 -25.11 13.04
CA GLU A 259 2.50 -24.21 13.86
C GLU A 259 2.32 -22.87 13.16
N LYS A 260 1.12 -22.31 13.31
CA LYS A 260 0.73 -21.04 12.71
C LYS A 260 0.35 -20.05 13.79
N TRP A 261 0.95 -18.88 13.73
CA TRP A 261 0.60 -17.70 14.51
C TRP A 261 -0.48 -16.92 13.79
N PHE A 262 -1.52 -16.56 14.53
CA PHE A 262 -2.61 -15.75 14.04
C PHE A 262 -2.43 -14.30 14.50
N ARG A 263 -2.33 -13.37 13.56
CA ARG A 263 -2.04 -11.96 13.87
C ARG A 263 -2.99 -11.04 13.14
N THR A 264 -3.52 -10.06 13.85
CA THR A 264 -4.32 -8.98 13.26
C THR A 264 -3.44 -7.92 12.62
N CYS A 265 -3.94 -7.32 11.54
CA CYS A 265 -3.24 -6.28 10.79
C CYS A 265 -4.13 -5.04 10.68
N PRO A 266 -4.02 -4.08 11.63
CA PRO A 266 -4.79 -2.86 11.59
C PRO A 266 -4.40 -1.98 10.39
N LEU A 267 -5.29 -1.04 10.04
CA LEU A 267 -5.03 -0.05 8.98
C LEU A 267 -3.73 0.73 9.24
N VAL A 268 -3.49 1.10 10.50
CA VAL A 268 -2.28 1.78 10.97
C VAL A 268 -1.78 1.07 12.23
N LYS A 269 -0.46 1.00 12.44
CA LYS A 269 0.12 0.38 13.64
C LYS A 269 -0.40 1.03 14.93
N GLU A 270 -1.06 0.23 15.77
CA GLU A 270 -1.43 0.56 17.15
C GLU A 270 -0.76 -0.46 18.11
N PRO A 271 0.42 -0.13 18.69
CA PRO A 271 1.25 -1.06 19.45
C PRO A 271 0.49 -1.68 20.62
N GLY A 272 0.50 -3.00 20.76
CA GLY A 272 -0.14 -3.74 21.86
C GLY A 272 -1.66 -3.61 21.98
N LYS A 273 -2.37 -3.02 20.99
CA LYS A 273 -3.83 -2.85 21.06
C LYS A 273 -4.60 -4.06 20.53
N TYR A 274 -4.21 -4.53 19.34
CA TYR A 274 -4.87 -5.63 18.66
C TYR A 274 -4.12 -6.95 18.88
N ILE A 275 -4.89 -8.03 18.90
CA ILE A 275 -4.38 -9.34 19.31
C ILE A 275 -3.32 -9.89 18.35
N THR A 276 -2.31 -10.51 18.94
CA THR A 276 -1.31 -11.38 18.31
C THR A 276 -1.23 -12.62 19.17
N LYS A 277 -1.53 -13.80 18.60
CA LYS A 277 -1.43 -15.08 19.31
C LYS A 277 -0.51 -16.03 18.58
N ASP A 278 0.22 -16.81 19.36
CA ASP A 278 1.13 -17.86 18.93
C ASP A 278 0.42 -19.18 18.57
N SER A 279 -0.90 -19.14 18.44
CA SER A 279 -1.77 -20.27 18.12
C SER A 279 -2.84 -19.86 17.11
N TRP A 280 -3.45 -20.85 16.46
CA TRP A 280 -4.57 -20.64 15.56
C TRP A 280 -5.82 -20.24 16.35
N LEU A 281 -6.54 -19.24 15.82
CA LEU A 281 -7.82 -18.77 16.35
C LEU A 281 -8.87 -18.82 15.24
N ASP A 282 -10.15 -18.82 15.63
CA ASP A 282 -11.21 -18.56 14.66
C ASP A 282 -11.03 -17.15 14.08
N PRO A 283 -10.75 -17.03 12.77
CA PRO A 283 -10.48 -15.74 12.15
C PRO A 283 -11.71 -14.83 12.13
N PHE A 284 -12.93 -15.37 12.02
CA PHE A 284 -14.15 -14.60 11.90
C PHE A 284 -14.53 -13.97 13.25
N ASP A 285 -14.51 -14.77 14.30
CA ASP A 285 -14.79 -14.28 15.66
C ASP A 285 -13.73 -13.28 16.11
N THR A 286 -12.45 -13.57 15.83
CA THR A 286 -11.36 -12.66 16.17
C THR A 286 -11.50 -11.32 15.47
N ILE A 287 -11.82 -11.31 14.16
CA ILE A 287 -12.06 -10.06 13.44
C ILE A 287 -13.26 -9.31 14.05
N ALA A 288 -14.37 -10.00 14.34
CA ALA A 288 -15.57 -9.38 14.89
C ALA A 288 -15.34 -8.77 16.28
N SER A 289 -14.53 -9.40 17.14
CA SER A 289 -14.19 -8.88 18.46
C SER A 289 -13.20 -7.71 18.38
N GLU A 290 -12.15 -7.84 17.57
CA GLU A 290 -11.07 -6.85 17.50
C GLU A 290 -11.52 -5.56 16.81
N GLU A 291 -12.47 -5.62 15.87
CA GLU A 291 -13.09 -4.43 15.29
C GLU A 291 -13.77 -3.53 16.32
N LYS A 292 -14.29 -4.09 17.42
CA LYS A 292 -14.95 -3.31 18.48
C LYS A 292 -13.99 -2.49 19.34
N LYS A 293 -12.68 -2.75 19.27
CA LYS A 293 -11.65 -2.04 20.05
C LYS A 293 -11.26 -0.70 19.43
N GLY A 294 -11.59 -0.47 18.17
CA GLY A 294 -11.25 0.76 17.46
C GLY A 294 -12.46 1.65 17.22
N ASN A 295 -12.19 2.89 16.82
CA ASN A 295 -13.22 3.93 16.63
C ASN A 295 -13.59 4.13 15.15
N GLN A 296 -12.99 3.35 14.24
CA GLN A 296 -13.27 3.45 12.81
C GLN A 296 -14.33 2.42 12.40
N LYS A 297 -14.99 2.68 11.26
CA LYS A 297 -15.91 1.72 10.62
C LYS A 297 -15.23 0.39 10.29
N MET A 298 -13.93 0.44 10.02
CA MET A 298 -13.07 -0.71 9.77
C MET A 298 -11.70 -0.38 10.35
N ASN A 299 -11.25 -1.17 11.32
CA ASN A 299 -10.00 -0.99 12.03
C ASN A 299 -8.94 -2.00 11.55
N LEU A 300 -9.38 -3.19 11.10
CA LEU A 300 -8.53 -4.23 10.57
C LEU A 300 -8.62 -4.31 9.05
N ALA A 301 -7.47 -4.18 8.38
CA ALA A 301 -7.37 -4.38 6.93
C ALA A 301 -7.39 -5.87 6.56
N SER A 302 -6.69 -6.66 7.37
CA SER A 302 -6.45 -8.08 7.14
C SER A 302 -6.08 -8.81 8.44
N VAL A 303 -5.98 -10.12 8.33
CA VAL A 303 -5.32 -11.00 9.31
C VAL A 303 -4.27 -11.83 8.57
N ILE A 304 -3.25 -12.29 9.31
CA ILE A 304 -2.22 -13.17 8.77
C ILE A 304 -2.15 -14.49 9.53
N SER A 305 -1.93 -15.56 8.76
CA SER A 305 -1.46 -16.86 9.23
C SER A 305 0.02 -16.94 8.91
N GLN A 306 0.87 -16.84 9.93
CA GLN A 306 2.32 -16.81 9.78
C GLN A 306 2.93 -18.04 10.44
N GLU A 307 3.89 -18.69 9.80
CA GLU A 307 4.63 -19.79 10.43
C GLU A 307 5.33 -19.34 11.72
N SER A 308 5.24 -20.18 12.76
CA SER A 308 5.99 -19.95 13.99
C SER A 308 7.49 -20.09 13.73
N VAL A 309 8.27 -19.34 14.50
CA VAL A 309 9.73 -19.51 14.56
C VAL A 309 10.06 -20.05 15.94
N GLU A 310 10.86 -21.11 16.00
CA GLU A 310 11.40 -21.64 17.25
C GLU A 310 12.32 -20.59 17.88
N ALA A 311 11.79 -19.77 18.77
CA ALA A 311 12.51 -18.63 19.32
C ALA A 311 13.55 -19.10 20.35
N LYS A 312 14.83 -19.15 19.97
CA LYS A 312 15.93 -19.27 20.94
C LYS A 312 16.22 -17.93 21.60
N PHE A 313 16.11 -16.87 20.79
CA PHE A 313 16.16 -15.49 21.23
C PHE A 313 15.14 -14.70 20.43
N SER A 314 14.58 -13.66 21.03
CA SER A 314 13.72 -12.72 20.34
C SER A 314 13.91 -11.33 20.92
N GLY A 315 13.46 -10.32 20.20
CA GLY A 315 13.62 -8.95 20.65
C GLY A 315 13.20 -7.94 19.60
N ALA A 316 13.59 -6.71 19.85
CA ALA A 316 13.33 -5.60 18.97
C ALA A 316 14.56 -4.71 18.85
N SER A 317 14.65 -4.02 17.72
CA SER A 317 15.74 -3.13 17.43
C SER A 317 15.25 -1.83 16.81
N ILE A 318 15.97 -0.75 17.09
CA ILE A 318 15.95 0.46 16.30
C ILE A 318 17.22 0.46 15.46
N VAL A 319 17.07 0.62 14.15
CA VAL A 319 18.19 0.67 13.20
C VAL A 319 18.25 2.07 12.61
N SER A 320 19.43 2.70 12.74
CA SER A 320 19.69 4.06 12.29
C SER A 320 20.73 4.08 11.18
N LYS A 321 20.81 5.19 10.42
CA LYS A 321 21.83 5.36 9.37
C LYS A 321 23.25 5.30 9.92
N ASN A 322 23.45 5.75 11.16
CA ASN A 322 24.69 5.58 11.89
C ASN A 322 24.59 4.38 12.85
N PHE A 323 25.58 3.50 12.81
CA PHE A 323 25.67 2.30 13.64
C PHE A 323 25.61 2.60 15.15
N LYS A 324 26.17 3.74 15.58
CA LYS A 324 26.22 4.11 17.00
C LYS A 324 24.84 4.39 17.60
N ASP A 325 23.85 4.65 16.74
CA ASP A 325 22.50 5.02 17.13
C ASP A 325 21.54 3.82 16.99
N ASP A 326 22.06 2.62 16.77
CA ASP A 326 21.27 1.39 16.82
C ASP A 326 20.95 1.03 18.28
N ILE A 327 19.72 0.58 18.52
CA ILE A 327 19.33 -0.06 19.78
C ILE A 327 19.02 -1.51 19.48
N ILE A 328 19.54 -2.43 20.28
CA ILE A 328 19.25 -3.86 20.21
C ILE A 328 18.88 -4.32 21.61
N GLU A 329 17.64 -4.77 21.77
CA GLU A 329 17.12 -5.34 23.01
C GLU A 329 16.51 -6.70 22.72
N GLY A 330 16.62 -7.63 23.67
CA GLY A 330 16.06 -8.96 23.48
C GLY A 330 16.18 -9.86 24.70
N VAL A 331 15.53 -11.01 24.60
CA VAL A 331 15.39 -12.00 25.66
C VAL A 331 15.67 -13.40 25.13
N ILE A 332 15.94 -14.34 26.04
CA ILE A 332 15.96 -15.77 25.73
C ILE A 332 14.52 -16.24 25.54
N GLY A 333 14.27 -17.03 24.49
CA GLY A 333 12.93 -17.55 24.23
C GLY A 333 12.01 -16.56 23.50
N LYS A 334 10.71 -16.65 23.80
CA LYS A 334 9.65 -15.79 23.23
C LYS A 334 9.69 -14.38 23.84
N GLY A 335 9.24 -13.39 23.07
CA GLY A 335 9.40 -11.97 23.37
C GLY A 335 8.14 -11.28 23.88
N ASP A 336 7.03 -11.98 24.03
CA ASP A 336 5.72 -11.39 24.35
C ASP A 336 5.77 -10.59 25.66
N SER A 337 6.29 -11.18 26.73
CA SER A 337 6.46 -10.52 28.04
C SER A 337 7.36 -9.28 27.97
N PHE A 338 8.42 -9.33 27.16
CA PHE A 338 9.32 -8.21 26.93
C PHE A 338 8.59 -7.05 26.22
N MET A 339 7.80 -7.35 25.19
CA MET A 339 7.09 -6.31 24.42
C MET A 339 6.06 -5.54 25.26
N VAL A 340 5.47 -6.19 26.28
CA VAL A 340 4.50 -5.58 27.21
C VAL A 340 5.11 -5.10 28.53
N GLY A 341 6.44 -5.10 28.67
CA GLY A 341 7.11 -4.56 29.85
C GLY A 341 7.05 -5.43 31.11
N LEU A 342 6.67 -6.71 30.99
CA LEU A 342 6.66 -7.66 32.11
C LEU A 342 8.02 -8.31 32.35
N GLU A 343 8.89 -8.33 31.33
CA GLU A 343 10.27 -8.83 31.42
C GLU A 343 11.27 -7.82 30.86
N PRO A 344 12.42 -7.59 31.53
CA PRO A 344 13.44 -6.69 31.02
C PRO A 344 14.23 -7.30 29.87
N SER A 345 14.86 -6.43 29.08
CA SER A 345 15.88 -6.84 28.12
C SER A 345 17.06 -7.53 28.84
N GLN A 346 17.62 -8.54 28.18
CA GLN A 346 18.72 -9.36 28.70
C GLN A 346 19.99 -9.16 27.86
N LYS A 347 21.14 -9.49 28.44
CA LYS A 347 22.41 -9.47 27.72
C LYS A 347 22.45 -10.61 26.70
N LEU A 348 22.41 -10.25 25.42
CA LEU A 348 22.48 -11.22 24.32
C LEU A 348 23.90 -11.79 24.15
N PRO A 349 24.04 -13.09 23.82
CA PRO A 349 25.33 -13.68 23.44
C PRO A 349 25.93 -13.01 22.20
N LYS A 350 27.26 -12.86 22.17
CA LYS A 350 27.99 -12.14 21.10
C LYS A 350 27.71 -12.71 19.69
N ASN A 351 27.60 -14.03 19.58
CA ASN A 351 27.27 -14.69 18.30
C ASN A 351 25.85 -14.34 17.81
N ILE A 352 24.89 -14.16 18.71
CA ILE A 352 23.52 -13.74 18.37
C ILE A 352 23.51 -12.26 17.98
N LEU A 353 24.20 -11.42 18.74
CA LEU A 353 24.36 -10.00 18.41
C LEU A 353 24.95 -9.81 17.01
N ASN A 354 26.01 -10.55 16.66
CA ASN A 354 26.60 -10.48 15.32
C ASN A 354 25.58 -10.79 14.20
N LYS A 355 24.73 -11.80 14.37
CA LYS A 355 23.68 -12.14 13.39
C LYS A 355 22.63 -11.04 13.26
N ILE A 356 22.27 -10.39 14.36
CA ILE A 356 21.35 -9.25 14.34
C ILE A 356 21.99 -8.06 13.62
N LEU A 357 23.28 -7.80 13.88
CA LEU A 357 24.04 -6.75 13.20
C LEU A 357 24.18 -6.99 11.69
N GLU A 358 24.27 -8.23 11.22
CA GLU A 358 24.20 -8.55 9.79
C GLU A 358 22.86 -8.11 9.17
N VAL A 359 21.75 -8.36 9.86
CA VAL A 359 20.41 -7.89 9.43
C VAL A 359 20.35 -6.37 9.43
N HIS A 360 20.89 -5.71 10.47
CA HIS A 360 20.94 -4.25 10.57
C HIS A 360 21.76 -3.63 9.42
N ASN A 361 22.92 -4.20 9.10
CA ASN A 361 23.77 -3.73 8.02
C ASN A 361 23.05 -3.84 6.66
N LYS A 362 22.31 -4.93 6.44
CA LYS A 362 21.48 -5.09 5.25
C LYS A 362 20.31 -4.09 5.21
N LEU A 363 19.67 -3.80 6.34
CA LEU A 363 18.64 -2.75 6.41
C LEU A 363 19.24 -1.38 6.08
N ARG A 364 20.43 -1.10 6.62
CA ARG A 364 21.16 0.16 6.41
C ARG A 364 21.51 0.38 4.94
N SER A 365 21.86 -0.66 4.18
CA SER A 365 22.07 -0.54 2.73
C SER A 365 20.81 -0.16 1.93
N HIS A 366 19.63 -0.19 2.56
CA HIS A 366 18.36 0.22 1.96
C HIS A 366 17.79 1.51 2.57
N MET A 367 18.50 2.20 3.47
CA MET A 367 17.95 3.40 4.14
C MET A 367 17.73 4.60 3.23
N ASP A 368 18.42 4.68 2.09
CA ASP A 368 18.17 5.74 1.13
C ASP A 368 16.74 5.66 0.52
N ILE A 369 16.14 4.46 0.50
CA ILE A 369 14.74 4.25 0.08
C ILE A 369 13.78 4.03 1.27
N LEU A 370 14.24 3.42 2.37
CA LEU A 370 13.41 3.10 3.54
C LEU A 370 13.34 4.23 4.58
N GLY A 371 14.11 5.30 4.43
CA GLY A 371 14.19 6.39 5.41
C GLY A 371 15.29 6.19 6.45
N ASN A 372 15.40 7.17 7.34
CA ASN A 372 16.58 7.34 8.22
C ASN A 372 16.60 6.39 9.42
N LYS A 373 15.43 5.90 9.84
CA LYS A 373 15.27 5.16 11.10
C LYS A 373 14.15 4.13 11.00
N LEU A 374 14.47 2.90 11.35
CA LEU A 374 13.58 1.74 11.25
C LEU A 374 13.43 1.09 12.63
N SER A 375 12.26 0.53 12.89
CA SER A 375 12.01 -0.37 14.02
C SER A 375 11.73 -1.76 13.48
N ILE A 376 12.42 -2.76 14.02
CA ILE A 376 12.18 -4.16 13.69
C ILE A 376 11.90 -4.97 14.95
N GLU A 377 11.00 -5.94 14.83
CA GLU A 377 10.91 -7.06 15.77
C GLU A 377 11.52 -8.27 15.09
N TRP A 378 12.35 -9.02 15.83
CA TRP A 378 13.13 -10.11 15.30
C TRP A 378 13.08 -11.35 16.19
N VAL A 379 13.22 -12.52 15.56
CA VAL A 379 13.35 -13.82 16.23
C VAL A 379 14.55 -14.56 15.66
N CYS A 380 15.40 -15.10 16.53
CA CYS A 380 16.54 -15.93 16.14
C CYS A 380 16.27 -17.39 16.54
N ASP A 381 16.27 -18.29 15.55
CA ASP A 381 16.12 -19.74 15.76
C ASP A 381 17.45 -20.44 16.13
N GLY A 382 18.49 -19.63 16.39
CA GLY A 382 19.86 -20.08 16.59
C GLY A 382 20.66 -20.23 15.30
N LYS A 383 20.00 -20.42 14.14
CA LYS A 383 20.65 -20.49 12.82
C LYS A 383 20.57 -19.15 12.11
N LYS A 384 19.38 -18.56 12.00
CA LYS A 384 19.09 -17.32 11.26
C LYS A 384 18.22 -16.38 12.09
N VAL A 385 18.29 -15.10 11.73
CA VAL A 385 17.40 -14.06 12.25
C VAL A 385 16.25 -13.88 11.26
N TRP A 386 15.04 -13.91 11.79
CA TRP A 386 13.78 -13.71 11.12
C TRP A 386 13.22 -12.35 11.50
N VAL A 387 12.78 -11.57 10.51
CA VAL A 387 12.08 -10.31 10.75
C VAL A 387 10.59 -10.61 10.84
N VAL A 388 9.99 -10.33 11.99
CA VAL A 388 8.57 -10.59 12.27
C VAL A 388 7.74 -9.31 12.33
N GLN A 389 8.40 -8.14 12.31
CA GLN A 389 7.78 -6.84 12.08
C GLN A 389 8.81 -5.83 11.57
N LEU A 390 8.41 -4.92 10.67
CA LEU A 390 9.24 -3.81 10.19
C LEU A 390 8.39 -2.53 10.09
N ASN A 391 8.86 -1.44 10.67
CA ASN A 391 8.19 -0.14 10.66
C ASN A 391 9.18 1.00 10.42
N GLN A 392 8.70 2.10 9.84
CA GLN A 392 9.41 3.38 9.82
C GLN A 392 9.18 4.15 11.11
N LEU A 393 10.24 4.78 11.62
CA LEU A 393 10.13 5.76 12.69
C LEU A 393 10.19 7.16 12.07
N LYS A 394 9.16 7.97 12.33
CA LYS A 394 9.02 9.32 11.76
C LYS A 394 9.81 10.40 12.51
N ASN A 395 10.29 10.10 13.71
CA ASN A 395 11.00 11.08 14.52
C ASN A 395 12.50 10.97 14.25
N ASP A 396 13.09 12.05 13.73
CA ASP A 396 14.53 12.23 13.58
C ASP A 396 15.23 12.50 14.93
N SER A 397 14.55 12.31 16.06
CA SER A 397 15.15 12.50 17.38
C SER A 397 16.36 11.57 17.51
N THR A 398 17.54 12.18 17.54
CA THR A 398 18.79 11.56 17.95
C THR A 398 18.57 10.96 19.32
N ILE A 399 18.79 9.65 19.45
CA ILE A 399 18.78 9.01 20.77
C ILE A 399 20.03 9.52 21.48
N THR A 400 19.85 10.46 22.40
CA THR A 400 20.94 11.10 23.13
C THR A 400 21.41 10.26 24.32
N SER A 401 20.60 9.31 24.80
CA SER A 401 20.94 8.40 25.89
C SER A 401 20.23 7.05 25.80
N GLN A 402 20.77 6.03 26.48
CA GLN A 402 20.15 4.69 26.60
C GLN A 402 18.84 4.65 27.39
N HIS A 403 18.36 5.78 27.92
CA HIS A 403 17.11 5.87 28.67
C HIS A 403 16.10 6.84 28.05
N THR A 404 16.51 7.64 27.06
CA THR A 404 15.60 8.59 26.39
C THR A 404 14.83 7.91 25.27
N ILE A 405 13.50 7.95 25.33
CA ILE A 405 12.61 7.38 24.31
C ILE A 405 12.31 8.42 23.23
N VAL A 406 11.94 9.64 23.64
CA VAL A 406 11.67 10.78 22.77
C VAL A 406 12.35 12.00 23.35
N ASP A 407 13.31 12.54 22.61
CA ASP A 407 14.06 13.72 22.99
C ASP A 407 13.35 14.99 22.48
N LYS A 408 12.52 15.58 23.35
CA LYS A 408 11.79 16.82 23.10
C LYS A 408 11.70 17.64 24.39
N HIS A 409 11.66 18.96 24.29
CA HIS A 409 11.46 19.82 25.45
C HIS A 409 10.13 19.49 26.16
N ALA A 410 10.19 19.36 27.49
CA ALA A 410 9.04 19.29 28.38
C ALA A 410 9.26 20.20 29.60
N SER A 411 8.20 20.86 30.06
CA SER A 411 8.23 21.72 31.25
C SER A 411 8.29 20.92 32.55
N SER A 412 7.71 19.73 32.54
CA SER A 412 7.62 18.81 33.68
C SER A 412 7.37 17.38 33.20
N PHE A 413 7.56 16.40 34.08
CA PHE A 413 7.32 14.98 33.77
C PHE A 413 6.32 14.37 34.76
N ILE A 414 5.35 13.64 34.22
CA ILE A 414 4.45 12.79 35.01
C ILE A 414 5.05 11.39 35.08
N LYS A 415 5.16 10.84 36.30
CA LYS A 415 5.55 9.46 36.52
C LYS A 415 4.41 8.53 36.12
N PHE A 416 4.72 7.53 35.32
CA PHE A 416 3.80 6.49 34.92
C PHE A 416 4.41 5.13 35.24
N ASN A 417 3.76 4.33 36.10
CA ASN A 417 4.24 2.99 36.41
C ASN A 417 3.81 2.03 35.29
N THR A 418 4.76 1.30 34.71
CA THR A 418 4.50 0.31 33.65
C THR A 418 3.50 -0.77 34.04
N ASP A 419 3.36 -1.06 35.34
CA ASP A 419 2.38 -2.04 35.87
C ASP A 419 0.92 -1.63 35.61
N GLU A 420 0.65 -0.34 35.35
CA GLU A 420 -0.68 0.17 35.01
C GLU A 420 -1.12 -0.23 33.59
N GLY A 421 -0.18 -0.70 32.76
CA GLY A 421 -0.45 -1.24 31.44
C GLY A 421 -0.61 -0.20 30.30
N LEU A 422 -0.64 -0.71 29.07
CA LEU A 422 -0.63 0.13 27.85
C LEU A 422 -1.92 0.97 27.69
N ASP A 423 -3.06 0.49 28.18
CA ASP A 423 -4.34 1.21 28.04
C ASP A 423 -4.39 2.45 28.94
N ALA A 424 -3.91 2.34 30.18
CA ALA A 424 -3.75 3.49 31.07
C ALA A 424 -2.77 4.52 30.49
N LEU A 425 -1.66 4.07 29.88
CA LEU A 425 -0.74 4.99 29.20
C LEU A 425 -1.42 5.76 28.06
N ARG A 426 -2.26 5.09 27.26
CA ARG A 426 -2.99 5.76 26.17
C ARG A 426 -3.99 6.79 26.70
N LEU A 427 -4.63 6.52 27.84
CA LEU A 427 -5.50 7.50 28.49
C LEU A 427 -4.70 8.73 28.92
N LEU A 428 -3.59 8.53 29.64
CA LEU A 428 -2.71 9.62 30.07
C LEU A 428 -2.20 10.46 28.88
N ILE A 429 -1.75 9.81 27.81
CA ILE A 429 -1.28 10.52 26.60
C ILE A 429 -2.38 11.38 25.98
N ASN A 430 -3.63 10.91 25.98
CA ASN A 430 -4.75 11.70 25.47
C ASN A 430 -5.07 12.89 26.37
N GLU A 431 -4.93 12.76 27.69
CA GLU A 431 -5.13 13.85 28.65
C GLU A 431 -4.06 14.95 28.52
N ILE A 432 -2.79 14.56 28.37
CA ILE A 432 -1.69 15.53 28.24
C ILE A 432 -1.47 16.02 26.81
N LYS A 433 -2.27 15.54 25.85
CA LYS A 433 -2.11 15.86 24.44
C LYS A 433 -2.21 17.38 24.24
N ASN A 434 -1.21 17.95 23.58
CA ASN A 434 -1.06 19.40 23.35
C ASN A 434 -0.63 20.22 24.58
N THR A 435 -0.19 19.57 25.66
CA THR A 435 0.56 20.25 26.73
C THR A 435 2.07 20.12 26.47
N ASP A 436 2.89 20.79 27.28
CA ASP A 436 4.34 20.66 27.29
C ASP A 436 4.84 19.66 28.36
N VAL A 437 3.96 18.78 28.83
CA VAL A 437 4.27 17.76 29.84
C VAL A 437 4.82 16.50 29.17
N GLY A 438 5.90 15.95 29.74
CA GLY A 438 6.50 14.67 29.36
C GLY A 438 6.08 13.53 30.28
N ILE A 439 6.52 12.31 29.95
CA ILE A 439 6.26 11.10 30.74
C ILE A 439 7.58 10.46 31.17
N GLU A 440 7.75 10.25 32.47
CA GLU A 440 8.78 9.41 33.07
C GLU A 440 8.20 8.01 33.24
N LEU A 441 8.69 7.03 32.47
CA LEU A 441 8.29 5.64 32.63
C LEU A 441 9.07 5.02 33.78
N VAL A 442 8.37 4.63 34.84
CA VAL A 442 8.95 3.97 36.01
C VAL A 442 8.75 2.46 35.85
N GLY A 443 9.85 1.71 35.77
CA GLY A 443 9.83 0.25 35.67
C GLY A 443 10.93 -0.31 34.78
N ASN A 444 11.10 -1.64 34.83
CA ASN A 444 12.15 -2.35 34.10
C ASN A 444 11.74 -2.63 32.65
N ILE A 445 11.69 -1.57 31.82
CA ILE A 445 11.22 -1.66 30.45
C ILE A 445 12.30 -1.33 29.41
N GLY A 446 12.23 -1.98 28.25
CA GLY A 446 13.09 -1.65 27.11
C GLY A 446 12.58 -0.46 26.29
N ILE A 447 13.49 0.29 25.67
CA ILE A 447 13.16 1.40 24.76
C ILE A 447 12.31 0.91 23.58
N THR A 448 12.57 -0.30 23.09
CA THR A 448 11.92 -0.90 21.91
C THR A 448 10.59 -1.59 22.21
N SER A 449 10.14 -1.57 23.47
CA SER A 449 8.84 -2.11 23.91
C SER A 449 7.64 -1.36 23.30
N HIS A 450 6.43 -1.90 23.50
CA HIS A 450 5.20 -1.23 23.09
C HIS A 450 4.94 0.09 23.82
N PHE A 451 5.41 0.25 25.06
CA PHE A 451 5.36 1.54 25.76
C PHE A 451 6.17 2.60 25.02
N GLY A 452 7.42 2.25 24.67
CA GLY A 452 8.29 3.15 23.89
C GLY A 452 7.70 3.46 22.52
N ASP A 453 7.08 2.49 21.85
CA ASP A 453 6.42 2.71 20.57
C ASP A 453 5.24 3.68 20.67
N ILE A 454 4.38 3.54 21.69
CA ILE A 454 3.23 4.43 21.90
C ILE A 454 3.72 5.88 22.12
N LEU A 455 4.75 6.08 22.93
CA LEU A 455 5.32 7.41 23.20
C LEU A 455 5.94 8.03 21.94
N ARG A 456 6.71 7.25 21.16
CA ARG A 456 7.27 7.70 19.87
C ARG A 456 6.18 8.09 18.88
N GLN A 457 5.14 7.27 18.74
CA GLN A 457 4.04 7.53 17.81
C GLN A 457 3.28 8.81 18.13
N ASN A 458 3.11 9.12 19.42
CA ASN A 458 2.44 10.33 19.88
C ASN A 458 3.40 11.53 20.06
N ASN A 459 4.70 11.32 19.84
CA ASN A 459 5.75 12.34 19.96
C ASN A 459 5.75 13.04 21.34
N ILE A 460 5.61 12.26 22.41
CA ILE A 460 5.59 12.70 23.81
C ILE A 460 7.00 12.61 24.39
N SER A 461 7.55 13.72 24.89
CA SER A 461 8.86 13.73 25.57
C SER A 461 8.90 12.71 26.68
N SER A 462 9.92 11.84 26.68
CA SER A 462 9.91 10.69 27.58
C SER A 462 11.27 10.04 27.79
N TYR A 463 11.45 9.50 29.00
CA TYR A 463 12.61 8.71 29.39
C TYR A 463 12.20 7.61 30.40
N ILE A 464 13.09 6.66 30.62
CA ILE A 464 12.91 5.52 31.54
C ILE A 464 13.70 5.79 32.83
N SER A 465 13.06 5.61 33.97
CA SER A 465 13.71 5.53 35.28
C SER A 465 13.47 4.14 35.88
N ASN A 466 14.57 3.54 36.37
CA ASN A 466 14.56 2.22 37.00
C ASN A 466 14.38 2.33 38.51
#